data_AF-A0A8X8C4L1-F1
#
_entry.id   AF-A0A8X8C4L1-F1
#
_cell.length_a   1.000
_cell.length_b   1.000
_cell.length_c   1.000
_cell.angle_alpha   90.00
_cell.angle_beta   90.00
_cell.angle_gamma   90.00
#
_symmetry.space_group_name_H-M   'P 1'
#
loop_
_entity.id
_entity.type
_entity.pdbx_description
1 polymer ?
#
loop_
_entity_poly.entity_id
_entity_poly.type
_entity_poly.pdbx_seq_one_letter_code
_entity_poly.pdbx_strand_id
1 'polypeptide(L)'
;MLISDDFDNRVTLHHLLQSMQRERENPAAVSITRGMATELLCLHRPISLTHKLFRNPLPKVIQATPLTLKLRCSVSTENVSFTETETEARRSANYEPNSWDYDYLLSSDTDESIEVYKDKAKKLEAEVRREINNEKAEFLTLLELIDNVQRLGLGYRFESDIRGALDRFVSSGGFDAVTKTSLHGTALSFRLLRQHGFEVSQGPLQLVFAYFAVVQNIKKEEIENLQKYHDTISRPSHIFRLCNDLASASAEIARGETANSVSCYMRTKGISEELATESVMNLIDETWKKMNKEKLGGSLFAKPFVETAINLARQSHCTYHNGDAHTSPDELTRKRVLSVITEPILPFER
;
A
#
# COMPACT_ATOMS: atom_id res chain seq x y z
N MET A 1 20.76 -23.82 7.58
CA MET A 1 20.00 -25.06 7.37
C MET A 1 18.52 -24.69 7.43
N LEU A 2 17.77 -25.12 6.42
CA LEU A 2 16.44 -24.70 5.98
C LEU A 2 15.43 -24.44 7.11
N ILE A 3 14.82 -23.25 7.15
CA ILE A 3 13.57 -22.97 7.87
C ILE A 3 12.48 -22.88 6.80
N SER A 4 11.53 -23.81 6.92
CA SER A 4 10.42 -24.09 6.02
C SER A 4 9.31 -23.04 6.14
N ASP A 5 8.83 -22.61 4.97
CA ASP A 5 7.67 -21.77 4.69
C ASP A 5 6.36 -22.47 5.08
N ASP A 6 5.80 -22.20 6.27
CA ASP A 6 4.49 -22.77 6.63
C ASP A 6 3.59 -21.82 7.45
N PHE A 7 3.80 -20.50 7.32
CA PHE A 7 3.01 -19.51 8.07
C PHE A 7 1.95 -18.76 7.24
N ASP A 8 1.91 -18.95 5.92
CA ASP A 8 1.12 -18.09 5.02
C ASP A 8 -0.32 -18.57 4.74
N ASN A 9 -0.68 -19.81 5.08
CA ASN A 9 -2.04 -20.33 4.79
C ASN A 9 -3.06 -20.14 5.94
N ARG A 10 -2.62 -19.83 7.16
CA ARG A 10 -3.53 -19.76 8.34
C ARG A 10 -4.14 -18.38 8.55
N VAL A 11 -3.48 -17.32 8.09
CA VAL A 11 -3.99 -15.93 8.16
C VAL A 11 -5.14 -15.73 7.18
N THR A 12 -5.10 -16.41 6.03
CA THR A 12 -6.07 -16.32 4.93
C THR A 12 -7.47 -16.80 5.34
N LEU A 13 -7.57 -17.89 6.13
CA LEU A 13 -8.86 -18.47 6.52
C LEU A 13 -9.60 -17.63 7.59
N HIS A 14 -8.85 -17.06 8.54
CA HIS A 14 -9.41 -16.20 9.59
C HIS A 14 -9.84 -14.83 9.03
N HIS A 15 -9.10 -14.30 8.05
CA HIS A 15 -9.52 -13.10 7.30
C HIS A 15 -10.70 -13.38 6.35
N LEU A 16 -10.84 -14.60 5.83
CA LEU A 16 -12.04 -15.04 5.10
C LEU A 16 -13.28 -15.04 6.01
N LEU A 17 -13.18 -15.58 7.22
CA LEU A 17 -14.30 -15.63 8.17
C LEU A 17 -14.71 -14.23 8.68
N GLN A 18 -13.74 -13.32 8.88
CA GLN A 18 -14.03 -11.91 9.24
C GLN A 18 -14.49 -11.05 8.05
N SER A 19 -14.15 -11.44 6.82
CA SER A 19 -14.71 -10.88 5.58
C SER A 19 -16.17 -11.28 5.43
N MET A 20 -16.46 -12.57 5.65
CA MET A 20 -17.81 -13.14 5.62
C MET A 20 -18.77 -12.52 6.64
N GLN A 21 -18.27 -11.99 7.76
CA GLN A 21 -19.11 -11.25 8.72
C GLN A 21 -19.39 -9.79 8.31
N ARG A 22 -18.62 -9.20 7.39
CA ARG A 22 -18.86 -7.87 6.82
C ARG A 22 -19.69 -7.91 5.52
N GLU A 23 -19.93 -9.09 4.96
CA GLU A 23 -20.73 -9.35 3.73
C GLU A 23 -22.25 -9.17 3.89
N ARG A 24 -22.73 -8.55 4.99
CA ARG A 24 -24.16 -8.29 5.21
C ARG A 24 -24.71 -7.07 4.47
N GLU A 25 -23.85 -6.29 3.78
CA GLU A 25 -24.20 -4.94 3.29
C GLU A 25 -24.23 -4.78 1.76
N ASN A 26 -23.82 -5.75 0.93
CA ASN A 26 -23.84 -5.61 -0.55
C ASN A 26 -24.14 -6.93 -1.30
N PRO A 27 -25.42 -7.26 -1.58
CA PRO A 27 -25.83 -8.58 -2.10
C PRO A 27 -25.52 -8.82 -3.59
N ALA A 28 -25.23 -7.81 -4.40
CA ALA A 28 -25.02 -7.97 -5.84
C ALA A 28 -23.61 -8.47 -6.20
N ALA A 29 -22.57 -8.01 -5.48
CA ALA A 29 -21.18 -8.46 -5.66
C ALA A 29 -20.93 -9.85 -5.04
N VAL A 30 -21.71 -10.23 -4.02
CA VAL A 30 -21.58 -11.46 -3.23
C VAL A 30 -22.02 -12.70 -4.02
N SER A 31 -23.02 -12.61 -4.90
CA SER A 31 -23.52 -13.78 -5.65
C SER A 31 -22.45 -14.36 -6.62
N ILE A 32 -21.69 -13.48 -7.27
CA ILE A 32 -20.69 -13.86 -8.28
C ILE A 32 -19.39 -14.34 -7.61
N THR A 33 -18.95 -13.66 -6.55
CA THR A 33 -17.71 -13.98 -5.82
C THR A 33 -17.83 -15.23 -4.94
N ARG A 34 -19.01 -15.47 -4.35
CA ARG A 34 -19.26 -16.63 -3.47
C ARG A 34 -19.33 -17.95 -4.24
N GLY A 35 -19.81 -17.95 -5.49
CA GLY A 35 -19.79 -19.13 -6.36
C GLY A 35 -18.37 -19.53 -6.79
N MET A 36 -17.54 -18.54 -7.12
CA MET A 36 -16.17 -18.76 -7.59
C MET A 36 -15.25 -19.40 -6.57
N ALA A 37 -15.30 -18.98 -5.30
CA ALA A 37 -14.40 -19.49 -4.26
C ALA A 37 -14.63 -20.99 -4.00
N THR A 38 -15.88 -21.41 -3.89
CA THR A 38 -16.24 -22.82 -3.68
C THR A 38 -16.00 -23.69 -4.92
N GLU A 39 -16.18 -23.16 -6.13
CA GLU A 39 -16.07 -23.94 -7.37
C GLU A 39 -14.63 -24.04 -7.91
N LEU A 40 -13.76 -23.04 -7.66
CA LEU A 40 -12.34 -23.05 -8.08
C LEU A 40 -11.43 -23.83 -7.12
N LEU A 41 -11.81 -23.96 -5.84
CA LEU A 41 -11.10 -24.82 -4.88
C LEU A 41 -11.21 -26.31 -5.26
N CYS A 42 -12.30 -26.71 -5.92
CA CYS A 42 -12.51 -28.08 -6.42
C CYS A 42 -11.65 -28.45 -7.65
N LEU A 43 -10.91 -27.50 -8.25
CA LEU A 43 -10.13 -27.70 -9.48
C LEU A 43 -8.62 -27.88 -9.24
N HIS A 44 -8.15 -27.89 -7.98
CA HIS A 44 -6.72 -27.98 -7.70
C HIS A 44 -6.16 -29.40 -7.88
N ARG A 45 -5.38 -29.61 -8.96
CA ARG A 45 -4.22 -30.52 -8.89
C ARG A 45 -3.04 -29.78 -8.26
N PRO A 46 -2.15 -30.45 -7.51
CA PRO A 46 -1.03 -29.80 -6.85
C PRO A 46 -0.14 -29.09 -7.87
N ILE A 47 -0.02 -27.77 -7.75
CA ILE A 47 0.84 -26.95 -8.59
C ILE A 47 2.28 -27.20 -8.15
N SER A 48 3.10 -27.76 -9.05
CA SER A 48 4.55 -27.72 -8.90
C SER A 48 5.02 -26.29 -9.23
N LEU A 49 5.29 -25.49 -8.20
CA LEU A 49 5.89 -24.16 -8.34
C LEU A 49 7.35 -24.28 -8.80
N THR A 50 7.55 -24.45 -10.10
CA THR A 50 8.87 -24.29 -10.76
C THR A 50 8.80 -23.24 -11.86
N HIS A 51 8.12 -22.11 -11.60
CA HIS A 51 8.31 -20.93 -12.45
C HIS A 51 9.51 -20.14 -11.94
N LYS A 52 10.53 -20.03 -12.78
CA LYS A 52 11.77 -19.29 -12.52
C LYS A 52 11.45 -17.82 -12.20
N LEU A 53 11.48 -17.46 -10.93
CA LEU A 53 11.58 -16.06 -10.50
C LEU A 53 12.84 -15.46 -11.16
N PHE A 54 12.67 -14.37 -11.90
CA PHE A 54 13.78 -13.54 -12.38
C PHE A 54 14.64 -13.12 -11.17
N ARG A 55 15.78 -13.79 -10.98
CA ARG A 55 16.82 -13.34 -10.05
C ARG A 55 17.65 -12.29 -10.77
N ASN A 56 17.44 -11.02 -10.46
CA ASN A 56 18.49 -10.02 -10.69
C ASN A 56 19.70 -10.40 -9.82
N PRO A 57 20.95 -10.32 -10.33
CA PRO A 57 22.12 -10.61 -9.53
C PRO A 57 22.27 -9.56 -8.42
N LEU A 58 22.38 -10.04 -7.18
CA LEU A 58 22.68 -9.22 -6.00
C LEU A 58 24.02 -8.49 -6.19
N PRO A 59 24.12 -7.19 -5.83
CA PRO A 59 25.41 -6.50 -5.75
C PRO A 59 26.33 -7.18 -4.72
N LYS A 60 27.64 -7.22 -5.01
CA LYS A 60 28.65 -7.80 -4.13
C LYS A 60 28.64 -7.11 -2.76
N VAL A 61 28.52 -7.91 -1.70
CA VAL A 61 28.60 -7.48 -0.30
C VAL A 61 30.00 -6.92 -0.01
N ILE A 62 30.07 -5.63 0.33
CA ILE A 62 31.25 -5.03 0.97
C ILE A 62 31.19 -5.42 2.44
N GLN A 63 32.23 -6.08 2.96
CA GLN A 63 32.33 -6.46 4.37
C GLN A 63 32.38 -5.20 5.25
N ALA A 64 31.39 -5.03 6.12
CA ALA A 64 31.40 -4.05 7.20
C ALA A 64 31.48 -4.77 8.56
N THR A 65 32.43 -4.36 9.40
CA THR A 65 32.63 -4.86 10.76
C THR A 65 31.46 -4.47 11.68
N PRO A 66 30.91 -5.40 12.49
CA PRO A 66 29.77 -5.10 13.35
C PRO A 66 30.20 -4.35 14.62
N LEU A 67 29.62 -3.16 14.84
CA LEU A 67 29.67 -2.47 16.13
C LEU A 67 28.61 -3.05 17.06
N THR A 68 29.04 -3.68 18.16
CA THR A 68 28.15 -4.26 19.19
C THR A 68 27.68 -3.18 20.17
N LEU A 69 26.45 -2.70 20.02
CA LEU A 69 25.76 -1.90 21.03
C LEU A 69 25.10 -2.83 22.06
N LYS A 70 25.59 -2.82 23.30
CA LYS A 70 24.98 -3.52 24.44
C LYS A 70 23.86 -2.66 25.05
N LEU A 71 22.61 -3.02 24.80
CA LEU A 71 21.46 -2.54 25.57
C LEU A 71 21.38 -3.30 26.90
N ARG A 72 21.44 -2.59 28.04
CA ARG A 72 21.16 -3.15 29.38
C ARG A 72 19.67 -2.93 29.70
N CYS A 73 18.94 -4.02 29.90
CA CYS A 73 17.62 -4.00 30.50
C CYS A 73 17.76 -4.34 31.99
N SER A 74 17.19 -3.53 32.88
CA SER A 74 17.23 -3.73 34.33
C SER A 74 15.98 -4.48 34.77
N VAL A 75 16.11 -5.74 35.20
CA VAL A 75 15.06 -6.46 35.94
C VAL A 75 15.62 -6.87 37.29
N SER A 76 14.89 -6.53 38.35
CA SER A 76 15.18 -6.81 39.75
C SER A 76 15.26 -8.31 40.02
N THR A 77 16.37 -8.74 40.63
CA THR A 77 16.59 -10.10 41.10
C THR A 77 15.97 -10.30 42.49
N GLU A 78 14.80 -10.95 42.55
CA GLU A 78 14.41 -11.70 43.74
C GLU A 78 14.54 -13.19 43.43
N ASN A 79 15.30 -13.89 44.27
CA ASN A 79 15.57 -15.31 44.16
C ASN A 79 14.33 -16.11 44.56
N VAL A 80 13.65 -16.71 43.59
CA VAL A 80 12.66 -17.77 43.85
C VAL A 80 13.33 -19.12 43.58
N SER A 81 13.38 -19.96 44.60
CA SER A 81 13.87 -21.34 44.55
C SER A 81 13.08 -22.15 43.51
N PHE A 82 13.78 -22.72 42.53
CA PHE A 82 13.21 -23.65 41.56
C PHE A 82 12.82 -24.95 42.26
N THR A 83 11.52 -25.18 42.46
CA THR A 83 10.97 -26.53 42.50
C THR A 83 10.74 -26.97 41.06
N GLU A 84 11.27 -28.13 40.68
CA GLU A 84 11.00 -28.77 39.39
C GLU A 84 9.49 -28.95 39.19
N THR A 85 8.88 -28.10 38.38
CA THR A 85 7.54 -28.32 37.85
C THR A 85 7.61 -28.30 36.33
N GLU A 86 7.28 -29.47 35.77
CA GLU A 86 6.78 -29.77 34.44
C GLU A 86 7.34 -28.95 33.26
N THR A 87 7.97 -29.65 32.32
CA THR A 87 8.17 -29.19 30.95
C THR A 87 6.84 -28.70 30.38
N GLU A 88 6.61 -27.38 30.36
CA GLU A 88 5.48 -26.77 29.65
C GLU A 88 5.67 -27.06 28.15
N ALA A 89 5.07 -28.16 27.69
CA ALA A 89 4.90 -28.41 26.27
C ALA A 89 4.11 -27.25 25.67
N ARG A 90 4.61 -26.70 24.55
CA ARG A 90 3.90 -25.67 23.76
C ARG A 90 2.44 -26.10 23.60
N ARG A 91 1.51 -25.26 24.08
CA ARG A 91 0.06 -25.52 23.99
C ARG A 91 -0.31 -25.85 22.55
N SER A 92 -0.63 -27.12 22.28
CA SER A 92 -1.27 -27.53 21.03
C SER A 92 -2.66 -26.92 21.02
N ALA A 93 -3.03 -26.24 19.94
CA ALA A 93 -4.32 -25.58 19.82
C ALA A 93 -5.50 -26.56 19.63
N ASN A 94 -5.26 -27.88 19.75
CA ASN A 94 -6.26 -28.95 19.63
C ASN A 94 -7.27 -28.70 18.50
N TYR A 95 -6.76 -28.32 17.32
CA TYR A 95 -7.60 -28.16 16.15
C TYR A 95 -8.23 -29.51 15.83
N GLU A 96 -9.53 -29.51 15.54
CA GLU A 96 -10.18 -30.71 15.02
C GLU A 96 -9.49 -31.15 13.72
N PRO A 97 -9.45 -32.47 13.45
CA PRO A 97 -9.02 -32.97 12.15
C PRO A 97 -9.74 -32.23 11.03
N ASN A 98 -9.04 -31.93 9.95
CA ASN A 98 -9.68 -31.27 8.81
C ASN A 98 -10.86 -32.14 8.33
N SER A 99 -11.95 -31.50 7.89
CA SER A 99 -13.11 -32.21 7.35
C SER A 99 -12.86 -32.76 5.93
N TRP A 100 -11.64 -32.64 5.42
CA TRP A 100 -11.27 -32.91 4.04
C TRP A 100 -10.27 -34.05 4.01
N ASP A 101 -10.80 -35.27 4.02
CA ASP A 101 -10.00 -36.47 3.82
C ASP A 101 -9.31 -36.42 2.45
N TYR A 102 -7.97 -36.45 2.46
CA TYR A 102 -7.16 -36.36 1.25
C TYR A 102 -7.39 -37.56 0.33
N ASP A 103 -7.67 -38.74 0.92
CA ASP A 103 -7.96 -39.96 0.17
C ASP A 103 -9.35 -39.88 -0.49
N TYR A 104 -10.32 -39.19 0.14
CA TYR A 104 -11.63 -38.91 -0.44
C TYR A 104 -11.57 -37.95 -1.64
N LEU A 105 -10.70 -36.93 -1.56
CA LEU A 105 -10.44 -36.02 -2.69
C LEU A 105 -9.81 -36.73 -3.89
N LEU A 106 -9.02 -37.78 -3.64
CA LEU A 106 -8.39 -38.61 -4.68
C LEU A 106 -9.30 -39.74 -5.19
N SER A 107 -10.27 -40.20 -4.40
CA SER A 107 -11.20 -41.28 -4.79
C SER A 107 -12.40 -40.80 -5.63
N SER A 108 -12.57 -39.49 -5.77
CA SER A 108 -13.72 -38.89 -6.47
C SER A 108 -13.52 -38.89 -7.99
N ASP A 109 -13.52 -40.08 -8.59
CA ASP A 109 -13.63 -40.28 -10.03
C ASP A 109 -15.12 -40.31 -10.43
N THR A 110 -15.70 -39.14 -10.72
CA THR A 110 -16.88 -39.05 -11.60
C THR A 110 -16.69 -37.93 -12.62
N ASP A 111 -16.41 -38.35 -13.85
CA ASP A 111 -15.96 -37.54 -15.00
C ASP A 111 -16.97 -36.46 -15.43
N GLU A 112 -18.27 -36.70 -15.29
CA GLU A 112 -19.33 -35.77 -15.74
C GLU A 112 -19.55 -34.58 -14.79
N SER A 113 -19.46 -34.79 -13.47
CA SER A 113 -19.71 -33.72 -12.49
C SER A 113 -18.59 -32.68 -12.51
N ILE A 114 -17.34 -33.14 -12.62
CA ILE A 114 -16.14 -32.31 -12.74
C ILE A 114 -16.19 -31.46 -14.02
N GLU A 115 -16.66 -32.01 -15.15
CA GLU A 115 -16.75 -31.28 -16.41
C GLU A 115 -17.81 -30.16 -16.36
N VAL A 116 -18.94 -30.40 -15.68
CA VAL A 116 -19.95 -29.36 -15.41
C VAL A 116 -19.36 -28.21 -14.57
N TYR A 117 -18.58 -28.51 -13.53
CA TYR A 117 -17.93 -27.49 -12.71
C TYR A 117 -16.82 -26.74 -13.46
N LYS A 118 -16.05 -27.41 -14.33
CA LYS A 118 -15.07 -26.76 -15.21
C LYS A 118 -15.73 -25.77 -16.15
N ASP A 119 -16.84 -26.14 -16.78
CA ASP A 119 -17.55 -25.24 -17.70
C ASP A 119 -18.21 -24.06 -16.97
N LYS A 120 -18.76 -24.28 -15.77
CA LYS A 120 -19.21 -23.18 -14.90
C LYS A 120 -18.07 -22.24 -14.52
N ALA A 121 -16.91 -22.79 -14.13
CA ALA A 121 -15.74 -22.00 -13.77
C ALA A 121 -15.22 -21.16 -14.95
N LYS A 122 -15.16 -21.73 -16.16
CA LYS A 122 -14.82 -21.00 -17.39
C LYS A 122 -15.80 -19.87 -17.67
N LYS A 123 -17.10 -20.12 -17.49
CA LYS A 123 -18.14 -19.10 -17.70
C LYS A 123 -18.02 -17.95 -16.69
N LEU A 124 -17.82 -18.27 -15.42
CA LEU A 124 -17.61 -17.28 -14.35
C LEU A 124 -16.33 -16.47 -14.57
N GLU A 125 -15.26 -17.12 -15.01
CA GLU A 125 -14.02 -16.43 -15.34
C GLU A 125 -14.21 -15.43 -16.49
N ALA A 126 -14.92 -15.83 -17.55
CA ALA A 126 -15.23 -14.93 -18.67
C ALA A 126 -16.08 -13.73 -18.21
N GLU A 127 -16.98 -13.95 -17.26
CA GLU A 127 -17.78 -12.90 -16.63
C GLU A 127 -16.94 -11.93 -15.81
N VAL A 128 -16.09 -12.42 -14.89
CA VAL A 128 -15.19 -11.56 -14.12
C VAL A 128 -14.26 -10.77 -15.04
N ARG A 129 -13.72 -11.41 -16.07
CA ARG A 129 -12.89 -10.74 -17.09
C ARG A 129 -13.63 -9.60 -17.76
N ARG A 130 -14.92 -9.80 -18.09
CA ARG A 130 -15.77 -8.77 -18.68
C ARG A 130 -16.01 -7.62 -17.70
N GLU A 131 -16.29 -7.91 -16.43
CA GLU A 131 -16.52 -6.88 -15.42
C GLU A 131 -15.25 -6.07 -15.09
N ILE A 132 -14.08 -6.70 -14.98
CA ILE A 132 -12.80 -6.00 -14.79
C ILE A 132 -12.49 -5.08 -15.98
N ASN A 133 -12.87 -5.48 -17.19
CA ASN A 133 -12.65 -4.70 -18.40
C ASN A 133 -13.81 -3.73 -18.73
N ASN A 134 -14.81 -3.61 -17.86
CA ASN A 134 -15.93 -2.70 -18.07
C ASN A 134 -15.50 -1.23 -17.91
N GLU A 135 -15.42 -0.51 -19.02
CA GLU A 135 -15.03 0.91 -19.04
C GLU A 135 -16.04 1.85 -18.37
N LYS A 136 -17.29 1.40 -18.17
CA LYS A 136 -18.36 2.19 -17.55
C LYS A 136 -18.48 1.97 -16.05
N ALA A 137 -17.72 1.04 -15.48
CA ALA A 137 -17.79 0.75 -14.07
C ALA A 137 -17.35 1.96 -13.23
N GLU A 138 -18.02 2.16 -12.08
CA GLU A 138 -17.53 3.11 -11.09
C GLU A 138 -16.17 2.63 -10.57
N PHE A 139 -15.21 3.56 -10.44
CA PHE A 139 -13.85 3.21 -10.04
C PHE A 139 -13.78 2.48 -8.69
N LEU A 140 -14.58 2.89 -7.70
CA LEU A 140 -14.57 2.23 -6.39
C LEU A 140 -15.00 0.76 -6.51
N THR A 141 -16.10 0.49 -7.21
CA THR A 141 -16.60 -0.88 -7.44
C THR A 141 -15.60 -1.73 -8.23
N LEU A 142 -14.93 -1.14 -9.23
CA LEU A 142 -13.88 -1.83 -9.98
C LEU A 142 -12.71 -2.24 -9.08
N LEU A 143 -12.25 -1.33 -8.21
CA LEU A 143 -11.16 -1.62 -7.27
C LEU A 143 -11.57 -2.67 -6.23
N GLU A 144 -12.80 -2.63 -5.73
CA GLU A 144 -13.35 -3.65 -4.82
C GLU A 144 -13.41 -5.02 -5.50
N LEU A 145 -13.82 -5.09 -6.76
CA LEU A 145 -13.82 -6.32 -7.55
C LEU A 145 -12.40 -6.89 -7.68
N ILE A 146 -11.42 -6.06 -8.05
CA ILE A 146 -10.01 -6.46 -8.15
C ILE A 146 -9.51 -6.97 -6.80
N ASP A 147 -9.83 -6.27 -5.71
CA ASP A 147 -9.44 -6.70 -4.37
C ASP A 147 -10.01 -8.05 -3.99
N ASN A 148 -11.30 -8.28 -4.25
CA ASN A 148 -11.95 -9.56 -3.99
C ASN A 148 -11.27 -10.69 -4.77
N VAL A 149 -11.01 -10.49 -6.07
CA VAL A 149 -10.32 -11.48 -6.91
C VAL A 149 -8.92 -11.80 -6.35
N GLN A 150 -8.17 -10.79 -5.91
CA GLN A 150 -6.85 -11.00 -5.31
C GLN A 150 -6.93 -11.71 -3.95
N ARG A 151 -7.89 -11.34 -3.09
CA ARG A 151 -8.09 -11.94 -1.77
C ARG A 151 -8.57 -13.39 -1.83
N LEU A 152 -9.22 -13.77 -2.92
CA LEU A 152 -9.55 -15.17 -3.23
C LEU A 152 -8.34 -15.98 -3.75
N GLY A 153 -7.17 -15.36 -3.91
CA GLY A 153 -5.98 -16.03 -4.47
C GLY A 153 -6.06 -16.25 -5.98
N LEU A 154 -6.98 -15.58 -6.66
CA LEU A 154 -7.25 -15.76 -8.10
C LEU A 154 -6.61 -14.69 -8.98
N GLY A 155 -5.86 -13.74 -8.38
CA GLY A 155 -5.26 -12.62 -9.10
C GLY A 155 -4.38 -13.03 -10.29
N TYR A 156 -3.70 -14.17 -10.20
CA TYR A 156 -2.82 -14.68 -11.27
C TYR A 156 -3.58 -15.01 -12.58
N ARG A 157 -4.88 -15.30 -12.52
CA ARG A 157 -5.69 -15.63 -13.71
C ARG A 157 -6.08 -14.40 -14.53
N PHE A 158 -6.02 -13.22 -13.91
CA PHE A 158 -6.51 -11.95 -14.46
C PHE A 158 -5.42 -10.88 -14.47
N GLU A 159 -4.13 -11.26 -14.43
CA GLU A 159 -3.02 -10.31 -14.25
C GLU A 159 -3.02 -9.20 -15.32
N SER A 160 -3.21 -9.56 -16.59
CA SER A 160 -3.29 -8.59 -17.70
C SER A 160 -4.52 -7.69 -17.61
N ASP A 161 -5.67 -8.25 -17.21
CA ASP A 161 -6.92 -7.50 -17.11
C ASP A 161 -6.87 -6.51 -15.93
N ILE A 162 -6.32 -6.95 -14.79
CA ILE A 162 -6.12 -6.11 -13.62
C ILE A 162 -5.14 -4.98 -13.96
N ARG A 163 -4.01 -5.28 -14.61
CA ARG A 163 -3.06 -4.24 -15.04
C ARG A 163 -3.72 -3.22 -15.97
N GLY A 164 -4.42 -3.69 -17.01
CA GLY A 164 -5.15 -2.81 -17.92
C GLY A 164 -6.23 -1.97 -17.24
N ALA A 165 -6.95 -2.54 -16.27
CA ALA A 165 -7.95 -1.82 -15.48
C ALA A 165 -7.32 -0.73 -14.61
N LEU A 166 -6.18 -1.00 -13.97
CA LEU A 166 -5.44 -0.02 -13.19
C LEU A 166 -4.81 1.07 -14.07
N ASP A 167 -4.28 0.72 -15.25
CA ASP A 167 -3.79 1.70 -16.23
C ASP A 167 -4.90 2.67 -16.66
N ARG A 168 -6.10 2.14 -16.95
CA ARG A 168 -7.28 2.96 -17.26
C ARG A 168 -7.64 3.85 -16.08
N PHE A 169 -7.72 3.29 -14.87
CA PHE A 169 -8.03 4.03 -13.65
C PHE A 169 -7.08 5.22 -13.43
N VAL A 170 -5.77 5.02 -13.59
CA VAL A 170 -4.78 6.10 -13.45
C VAL A 170 -4.95 7.14 -14.56
N SER A 171 -5.07 6.69 -15.81
CA SER A 171 -5.15 7.57 -16.98
C SER A 171 -6.40 8.45 -16.98
N SER A 172 -7.52 7.95 -16.45
CA SER A 172 -8.78 8.69 -16.34
C SER A 172 -8.87 9.59 -15.09
N GLY A 173 -7.78 9.75 -14.34
CA GLY A 173 -7.78 10.54 -13.10
C GLY A 173 -8.57 9.88 -11.96
N GLY A 174 -8.72 8.55 -11.99
CA GLY A 174 -9.49 7.79 -11.01
C GLY A 174 -8.97 7.95 -9.58
N PHE A 175 -7.68 8.21 -9.39
CA PHE A 175 -7.12 8.47 -8.07
C PHE A 175 -7.73 9.73 -7.43
N ASP A 176 -7.77 10.86 -8.14
CA ASP A 176 -8.41 12.10 -7.64
C ASP A 176 -9.91 11.89 -7.41
N ALA A 177 -10.59 11.19 -8.34
CA ALA A 177 -12.01 10.87 -8.22
C ALA A 177 -12.33 10.02 -6.98
N VAL A 178 -11.57 8.95 -6.72
CA VAL A 178 -11.81 8.04 -5.58
C VAL A 178 -11.33 8.64 -4.26
N THR A 179 -10.23 9.39 -4.28
CA THR A 179 -9.71 10.00 -3.04
C THR A 179 -10.71 10.98 -2.44
N LYS A 180 -11.39 11.78 -3.27
CA LYS A 180 -12.42 12.73 -2.83
C LYS A 180 -13.69 12.07 -2.28
N THR A 181 -13.96 10.80 -2.62
CA THR A 181 -15.22 10.14 -2.26
C THR A 181 -15.12 9.28 -1.00
N SER A 182 -14.00 8.58 -0.76
CA SER A 182 -13.88 7.76 0.45
C SER A 182 -12.43 7.45 0.88
N LEU A 183 -12.24 7.32 2.20
CA LEU A 183 -10.98 6.83 2.77
C LEU A 183 -10.72 5.36 2.38
N HIS A 184 -11.77 4.54 2.32
CA HIS A 184 -11.66 3.13 1.90
C HIS A 184 -11.10 3.04 0.48
N GLY A 185 -11.70 3.76 -0.47
CA GLY A 185 -11.25 3.82 -1.84
C GLY A 185 -9.84 4.38 -1.97
N THR A 186 -9.48 5.39 -1.18
CA THR A 186 -8.10 5.92 -1.13
C THR A 186 -7.09 4.84 -0.74
N ALA A 187 -7.36 4.13 0.36
CA ALA A 187 -6.49 3.07 0.86
C ALA A 187 -6.41 1.89 -0.14
N LEU A 188 -7.54 1.55 -0.77
CA LEU A 188 -7.64 0.49 -1.76
C LEU A 188 -6.83 0.84 -3.02
N SER A 189 -7.06 2.03 -3.58
CA SER A 189 -6.32 2.57 -4.73
C SER A 189 -4.82 2.56 -4.44
N PHE A 190 -4.41 3.12 -3.30
CA PHE A 190 -3.00 3.20 -2.92
C PHE A 190 -2.35 1.82 -2.84
N ARG A 191 -2.99 0.86 -2.16
CA ARG A 191 -2.46 -0.51 -2.04
C ARG A 191 -2.37 -1.20 -3.40
N LEU A 192 -3.46 -1.21 -4.17
CA LEU A 192 -3.53 -1.92 -5.45
C LEU A 192 -2.53 -1.36 -6.44
N LEU A 193 -2.48 -0.03 -6.59
CA LEU A 193 -1.51 0.62 -7.47
C LEU A 193 -0.07 0.29 -7.10
N ARG A 194 0.32 0.42 -5.81
CA ARG A 194 1.69 0.09 -5.41
C ARG A 194 2.02 -1.39 -5.59
N GLN A 195 1.09 -2.29 -5.29
CA GLN A 195 1.27 -3.73 -5.50
C GLN A 195 1.55 -4.07 -6.97
N HIS A 196 0.97 -3.31 -7.89
CA HIS A 196 1.16 -3.49 -9.34
C HIS A 196 2.28 -2.63 -9.93
N GLY A 197 3.07 -1.96 -9.08
CA GLY A 197 4.25 -1.18 -9.48
C GLY A 197 3.94 0.23 -10.00
N PHE A 198 2.73 0.73 -9.78
CA PHE A 198 2.40 2.12 -10.06
C PHE A 198 2.98 3.04 -8.98
N GLU A 199 3.44 4.20 -9.43
CA GLU A 199 3.93 5.23 -8.55
C GLU A 199 2.77 6.02 -7.93
N VAL A 200 2.71 6.10 -6.60
CA VAL A 200 1.60 6.75 -5.88
C VAL A 200 2.13 7.60 -4.73
N SER A 201 1.60 8.82 -4.59
CA SER A 201 1.93 9.71 -3.48
C SER A 201 1.59 9.09 -2.13
N GLN A 202 2.59 9.04 -1.24
CA GLN A 202 2.40 8.56 0.12
C GLN A 202 1.85 9.63 1.06
N GLY A 203 1.88 10.90 0.66
CA GLY A 203 1.44 12.04 1.48
C GLY A 203 0.04 11.89 2.11
N PRO A 204 -0.99 11.46 1.35
CA PRO A 204 -2.34 11.27 1.89
C PRO A 204 -2.38 10.32 3.08
N LEU A 205 -1.73 9.16 2.89
CA LEU A 205 -1.68 8.10 3.87
C LEU A 205 -0.85 8.53 5.09
N GLN A 206 0.28 9.21 4.87
CA GLN A 206 1.10 9.78 5.94
C GLN A 206 0.29 10.75 6.81
N LEU A 207 -0.52 11.62 6.20
CA LEU A 207 -1.36 12.56 6.95
C LEU A 207 -2.50 11.88 7.68
N VAL A 208 -3.16 10.88 7.09
CA VAL A 208 -4.19 10.11 7.80
C VAL A 208 -3.60 9.44 9.04
N PHE A 209 -2.42 8.81 8.93
CA PHE A 209 -1.76 8.23 10.11
C PHE A 209 -1.31 9.30 11.11
N ALA A 210 -0.78 10.41 10.62
CA ALA A 210 -0.35 11.51 11.48
C ALA A 210 -1.53 12.12 12.25
N TYR A 211 -2.73 12.21 11.65
CA TYR A 211 -3.93 12.65 12.35
C TYR A 211 -4.17 11.83 13.62
N PHE A 212 -4.20 10.49 13.50
CA PHE A 212 -4.43 9.60 14.64
C PHE A 212 -3.29 9.64 15.67
N ALA A 213 -2.08 10.02 15.26
CA ALA A 213 -0.94 10.17 16.16
C ALA A 213 -0.95 11.49 16.94
N VAL A 214 -1.41 12.60 16.33
CA VAL A 214 -1.32 13.95 16.91
C VAL A 214 -2.62 14.43 17.56
N VAL A 215 -3.77 13.87 17.16
CA VAL A 215 -5.08 14.28 17.68
C VAL A 215 -5.52 13.33 18.79
N GLN A 216 -5.58 13.85 20.01
CA GLN A 216 -5.99 13.07 21.18
C GLN A 216 -7.51 12.94 21.32
N ASN A 217 -8.25 14.01 20.99
CA ASN A 217 -9.70 14.08 21.12
C ASN A 217 -10.35 14.07 19.74
N ILE A 218 -10.50 12.87 19.18
CA ILE A 218 -11.03 12.65 17.84
C ILE A 218 -12.52 12.97 17.81
N LYS A 219 -12.93 13.91 16.95
CA LYS A 219 -14.33 14.26 16.73
C LYS A 219 -14.88 13.51 15.53
N LYS A 220 -16.15 13.08 15.61
CA LYS A 220 -16.82 12.37 14.51
C LYS A 220 -16.83 13.19 13.20
N GLU A 221 -17.12 14.49 13.31
CA GLU A 221 -17.10 15.42 12.16
C GLU A 221 -15.71 15.48 11.47
N GLU A 222 -14.62 15.43 12.25
CA GLU A 222 -13.27 15.40 11.68
C GLU A 222 -13.00 14.09 10.95
N ILE A 223 -13.47 12.95 11.46
CA ILE A 223 -13.37 11.66 10.74
C ILE A 223 -14.14 11.72 9.41
N GLU A 224 -15.34 12.29 9.40
CA GLU A 224 -16.12 12.48 8.17
C GLU A 224 -15.40 13.39 7.18
N ASN A 225 -14.67 14.41 7.65
CA ASN A 225 -13.84 15.28 6.83
C ASN A 225 -12.56 14.58 6.32
N LEU A 226 -11.95 13.67 7.09
CA LEU A 226 -10.86 12.80 6.63
C LEU A 226 -11.33 11.90 5.48
N GLN A 227 -12.55 11.36 5.58
CA GLN A 227 -13.12 10.48 4.57
C GLN A 227 -13.35 11.17 3.22
N LYS A 228 -13.55 12.49 3.22
CA LYS A 228 -13.76 13.31 2.02
C LYS A 228 -12.46 13.86 1.42
N TYR A 229 -11.30 13.45 1.95
CA TYR A 229 -9.98 13.88 1.49
C TYR A 229 -9.87 15.39 1.28
N HIS A 230 -10.16 16.13 2.36
CA HIS A 230 -10.21 17.59 2.37
C HIS A 230 -8.90 18.24 1.88
N ASP A 231 -8.98 19.49 1.40
CA ASP A 231 -7.85 20.26 0.86
C ASP A 231 -6.67 20.37 1.84
N THR A 232 -6.93 20.32 3.15
CA THR A 232 -5.92 20.24 4.22
C THR A 232 -4.99 19.04 4.08
N ILE A 233 -5.46 17.94 3.48
CA ILE A 233 -4.70 16.73 3.22
C ILE A 233 -4.17 16.75 1.78
N SER A 234 -5.04 17.09 0.83
CA SER A 234 -4.75 17.01 -0.61
C SER A 234 -3.61 17.93 -1.04
N ARG A 235 -3.64 19.20 -0.63
CA ARG A 235 -2.65 20.20 -1.07
C ARG A 235 -1.23 19.94 -0.57
N PRO A 236 -0.98 19.66 0.72
CA PRO A 236 0.37 19.28 1.15
C PRO A 236 0.83 17.98 0.51
N SER A 237 -0.08 17.05 0.23
CA SER A 237 0.23 15.80 -0.48
C SER A 237 0.63 16.03 -1.95
N HIS A 238 0.03 17.02 -2.61
CA HIS A 238 0.45 17.46 -3.95
C HIS A 238 1.83 18.11 -3.90
N ILE A 239 2.09 19.02 -2.96
CA ILE A 239 3.44 19.60 -2.82
C ILE A 239 4.47 18.50 -2.56
N PHE A 240 4.18 17.55 -1.66
CA PHE A 240 5.05 16.40 -1.40
C PHE A 240 5.38 15.61 -2.66
N ARG A 241 4.35 15.31 -3.48
CA ARG A 241 4.51 14.61 -4.76
C ARG A 241 5.34 15.41 -5.76
N LEU A 242 5.00 16.67 -6.00
CA LEU A 242 5.70 17.49 -6.99
C LEU A 242 7.16 17.75 -6.60
N CYS A 243 7.46 17.95 -5.31
CA CYS A 243 8.85 18.05 -4.84
C CYS A 243 9.63 16.75 -5.08
N ASN A 244 9.03 15.60 -4.83
CA ASN A 244 9.64 14.30 -5.08
C ASN A 244 9.93 14.10 -6.57
N ASP A 245 8.92 14.30 -7.43
CA ASP A 245 9.05 14.19 -8.88
C ASP A 245 10.15 15.11 -9.43
N LEU A 246 10.23 16.37 -8.97
CA LEU A 246 11.29 17.29 -9.40
C LEU A 246 12.70 16.78 -9.06
N ALA A 247 12.86 16.18 -7.89
CA ALA A 247 14.14 15.68 -7.43
C ALA A 247 14.61 14.42 -8.17
N SER A 248 13.70 13.60 -8.66
CA SER A 248 14.00 12.34 -9.36
C SER A 248 13.80 12.39 -10.87
N ALA A 249 13.18 13.46 -11.41
CA ALA A 249 12.76 13.58 -12.82
C ALA A 249 13.85 13.22 -13.81
N SER A 250 15.02 13.88 -13.77
CA SER A 250 16.07 13.65 -14.77
C SER A 250 16.61 12.21 -14.72
N ALA A 251 16.69 11.62 -13.53
CA ALA A 251 17.13 10.23 -13.37
C ALA A 251 16.09 9.22 -13.88
N GLU A 252 14.80 9.50 -13.66
CA GLU A 252 13.67 8.71 -14.15
C GLU A 252 13.55 8.79 -15.68
N ILE A 253 13.67 9.99 -16.24
CA ILE A 253 13.67 10.23 -17.69
C ILE A 253 14.83 9.46 -18.35
N ALA A 254 16.03 9.51 -17.77
CA ALA A 254 17.18 8.77 -18.29
C ALA A 254 16.99 7.24 -18.27
N ARG A 255 16.16 6.71 -17.36
CA ARG A 255 15.77 5.29 -17.31
C ARG A 255 14.62 4.93 -18.25
N GLY A 256 14.01 5.92 -18.91
CA GLY A 256 12.84 5.75 -19.77
C GLY A 256 11.52 5.66 -19.02
N GLU A 257 11.48 6.08 -17.75
CA GLU A 257 10.25 6.20 -16.97
C GLU A 257 9.49 7.45 -17.43
N THR A 258 8.15 7.38 -17.46
CA THR A 258 7.33 8.47 -18.00
C THR A 258 6.19 8.91 -17.08
N ALA A 259 6.21 8.46 -15.81
CA ALA A 259 5.09 8.62 -14.88
C ALA A 259 5.20 9.87 -13.99
N ASN A 260 6.35 10.55 -13.93
CA ASN A 260 6.49 11.77 -13.14
C ASN A 260 5.83 12.99 -13.80
N SER A 261 5.51 13.99 -12.97
CA SER A 261 4.85 15.23 -13.39
C SER A 261 5.62 15.99 -14.47
N VAL A 262 6.95 16.05 -14.43
CA VAL A 262 7.77 16.73 -15.46
C VAL A 262 7.58 16.07 -16.83
N SER A 263 7.72 14.73 -16.89
CA SER A 263 7.51 13.94 -18.11
C SER A 263 6.09 14.09 -18.65
N CYS A 264 5.10 14.15 -17.77
CA CYS A 264 3.71 14.40 -18.14
C CYS A 264 3.53 15.78 -18.77
N TYR A 265 4.12 16.84 -18.20
CA TYR A 265 4.10 18.18 -18.79
C TYR A 265 4.79 18.24 -20.14
N MET A 266 5.98 17.65 -20.27
CA MET A 266 6.70 17.56 -21.55
C MET A 266 5.83 16.90 -22.63
N ARG A 267 5.20 15.76 -22.32
CA ARG A 267 4.35 15.03 -23.27
C ARG A 267 3.08 15.79 -23.64
N THR A 268 2.39 16.35 -22.66
CA THR A 268 1.08 16.99 -22.88
C THR A 268 1.18 18.36 -23.52
N LYS A 269 2.27 19.10 -23.27
CA LYS A 269 2.49 20.46 -23.80
C LYS A 269 3.50 20.50 -24.95
N GLY A 270 4.26 19.43 -25.18
CA GLY A 270 5.31 19.40 -26.20
C GLY A 270 6.48 20.34 -25.91
N ILE A 271 6.82 20.53 -24.63
CA ILE A 271 7.85 21.47 -24.15
C ILE A 271 9.10 20.74 -23.65
N SER A 272 10.21 21.48 -23.48
CA SER A 272 11.46 20.93 -22.95
C SER A 272 11.37 20.56 -21.47
N GLU A 273 12.34 19.79 -20.98
CA GLU A 273 12.44 19.40 -19.56
C GLU A 273 12.56 20.62 -18.65
N GLU A 274 13.30 21.65 -19.07
CA GLU A 274 13.49 22.88 -18.29
C GLU A 274 12.17 23.65 -18.12
N LEU A 275 11.40 23.80 -19.20
CA LEU A 275 10.11 24.49 -19.17
C LEU A 275 9.04 23.68 -18.42
N ALA A 276 9.09 22.35 -18.50
CA ALA A 276 8.22 21.47 -17.73
C ALA A 276 8.55 21.55 -16.23
N THR A 277 9.84 21.54 -15.88
CA THR A 277 10.34 21.75 -14.52
C THR A 277 9.85 23.09 -13.94
N GLU A 278 9.98 24.17 -14.70
CA GLU A 278 9.46 25.50 -14.30
C GLU A 278 7.94 25.48 -14.10
N SER A 279 7.20 24.80 -14.99
CA SER A 279 5.74 24.66 -14.87
C SER A 279 5.34 23.90 -13.60
N VAL A 280 6.08 22.86 -13.22
CA VAL A 280 5.86 22.10 -11.98
C VAL A 280 6.19 22.94 -10.75
N MET A 281 7.28 23.72 -10.77
CA MET A 281 7.61 24.66 -9.69
C MET A 281 6.52 25.72 -9.48
N ASN A 282 5.98 26.29 -10.57
CA ASN A 282 4.86 27.21 -10.51
C ASN A 282 3.61 26.57 -9.90
N LEU A 283 3.34 25.28 -10.19
CA LEU A 283 2.23 24.55 -9.58
C LEU A 283 2.40 24.37 -8.06
N ILE A 284 3.63 24.15 -7.60
CA ILE A 284 3.97 24.12 -6.16
C ILE A 284 3.67 25.47 -5.51
N ASP A 285 4.11 26.57 -6.12
CA ASP A 285 3.90 27.92 -5.61
C ASP A 285 2.41 28.28 -5.52
N GLU A 286 1.64 27.97 -6.56
CA GLU A 286 0.19 28.17 -6.55
C GLU A 286 -0.50 27.32 -5.46
N THR A 287 -0.03 26.10 -5.23
CA THR A 287 -0.55 25.24 -4.17
C THR A 287 -0.23 25.80 -2.77
N TRP A 288 0.98 26.35 -2.58
CA TRP A 288 1.37 27.05 -1.35
C TRP A 288 0.49 28.27 -1.07
N LYS A 289 0.21 29.10 -2.09
CA LYS A 289 -0.68 30.27 -1.94
C LYS A 289 -2.06 29.86 -1.45
N LYS A 290 -2.62 28.78 -2.03
CA LYS A 290 -3.91 28.21 -1.64
C LYS A 290 -3.90 27.68 -0.20
N MET A 291 -2.87 26.92 0.18
CA MET A 291 -2.70 26.44 1.57
C MET A 291 -2.58 27.57 2.59
N ASN A 292 -1.81 28.62 2.28
CA ASN A 292 -1.61 29.76 3.15
C ASN A 292 -2.90 30.56 3.34
N LYS A 293 -3.71 30.72 2.28
CA LYS A 293 -5.03 31.36 2.37
C LYS A 293 -5.98 30.56 3.27
N GLU A 294 -5.98 29.24 3.16
CA GLU A 294 -6.84 28.39 3.99
C GLU A 294 -6.43 28.36 5.45
N LYS A 295 -5.14 28.46 5.76
CA LYS A 295 -4.67 28.59 7.14
C LYS A 295 -5.27 29.81 7.85
N LEU A 296 -5.60 30.86 7.09
CA LEU A 296 -6.19 32.10 7.61
C LEU A 296 -7.71 31.99 7.78
N GLY A 297 -8.38 31.09 7.04
CA GLY A 297 -9.76 30.70 7.29
C GLY A 297 -9.79 29.62 8.39
N GLY A 298 -10.82 29.58 9.24
CA GLY A 298 -10.92 28.53 10.25
C GLY A 298 -10.78 27.13 9.63
N SER A 299 -10.00 26.24 10.26
CA SER A 299 -9.79 24.87 9.79
C SER A 299 -10.89 23.93 10.30
N LEU A 300 -11.28 22.98 9.46
CA LEU A 300 -12.16 21.86 9.82
C LEU A 300 -11.49 20.82 10.75
N PHE A 301 -10.18 20.94 10.95
CA PHE A 301 -9.40 20.06 11.79
C PHE A 301 -8.71 20.81 12.93
N ALA A 302 -8.48 20.09 14.02
CA ALA A 302 -7.68 20.55 15.15
C ALA A 302 -6.32 21.10 14.72
N LYS A 303 -5.93 22.21 15.35
CA LYS A 303 -4.68 22.95 15.05
C LYS A 303 -3.42 22.07 14.97
N PRO A 304 -3.18 21.08 15.86
CA PRO A 304 -2.02 20.20 15.76
C PRO A 304 -1.94 19.44 14.43
N PHE A 305 -3.08 18.99 13.90
CA PHE A 305 -3.12 18.30 12.63
C PHE A 305 -2.87 19.24 11.45
N VAL A 306 -3.45 20.44 11.48
CA VAL A 306 -3.21 21.46 10.44
C VAL A 306 -1.72 21.83 10.36
N GLU A 307 -1.08 22.01 11.52
CA GLU A 307 0.37 22.27 11.59
C GLU A 307 1.18 21.09 11.05
N THR A 308 0.77 19.86 11.36
CA THR A 308 1.39 18.65 10.83
C THR A 308 1.28 18.58 9.30
N ALA A 309 0.11 18.93 8.74
CA ALA A 309 -0.12 18.97 7.30
C ALA A 309 0.76 20.02 6.60
N ILE A 310 0.89 21.22 7.17
CA ILE A 310 1.81 22.26 6.65
C ILE A 310 3.28 21.79 6.76
N ASN A 311 3.63 21.13 7.86
CA ASN A 311 4.98 20.64 8.08
C ASN A 311 5.35 19.52 7.09
N LEU A 312 4.40 18.70 6.62
CA LEU A 312 4.65 17.75 5.52
C LEU A 312 5.12 18.49 4.27
N ALA A 313 4.43 19.55 3.86
CA ALA A 313 4.82 20.35 2.69
C ALA A 313 6.22 20.96 2.88
N ARG A 314 6.53 21.52 4.07
CA ARG A 314 7.87 22.06 4.38
C ARG A 314 8.95 20.99 4.36
N GLN A 315 8.69 19.85 4.99
CA GLN A 315 9.59 18.71 5.03
C GLN A 315 9.89 18.21 3.61
N SER A 316 8.88 18.23 2.72
CA SER A 316 9.04 17.83 1.32
C SER A 316 10.11 18.66 0.63
N HIS A 317 10.04 19.99 0.77
CA HIS A 317 11.07 20.90 0.26
C HIS A 317 12.43 20.56 0.86
N CYS A 318 12.56 20.46 2.18
CA CYS A 318 13.84 20.16 2.83
C CYS A 318 14.44 18.82 2.39
N THR A 319 13.59 17.81 2.17
CA THR A 319 13.99 16.47 1.75
C THR A 319 14.46 16.51 0.30
N TYR A 320 13.70 17.13 -0.60
CA TYR A 320 13.95 17.03 -2.04
C TYR A 320 14.71 18.21 -2.64
N HIS A 321 15.13 19.20 -1.83
CA HIS A 321 15.78 20.42 -2.31
C HIS A 321 17.05 20.17 -3.14
N ASN A 322 17.84 19.16 -2.75
CA ASN A 322 19.14 18.86 -3.36
C ASN A 322 19.14 17.49 -4.06
N GLY A 323 17.99 17.04 -4.55
CA GLY A 323 17.80 15.71 -5.13
C GLY A 323 17.09 14.75 -4.17
N ASP A 324 17.07 13.46 -4.53
CA ASP A 324 16.31 12.45 -3.79
C ASP A 324 17.02 12.00 -2.51
N ALA A 325 16.82 12.77 -1.43
CA ALA A 325 17.30 12.44 -0.09
C ALA A 325 16.69 11.17 0.51
N HIS A 326 15.57 10.67 -0.04
CA HIS A 326 14.85 9.55 0.56
C HIS A 326 15.41 8.22 0.07
N THR A 327 15.52 8.03 -1.24
CA THR A 327 16.01 6.77 -1.82
C THR A 327 17.50 6.80 -2.14
N SER A 328 18.08 7.98 -2.36
CA SER A 328 19.48 8.16 -2.74
C SER A 328 20.14 9.34 -2.02
N PRO A 329 20.22 9.33 -0.67
CA PRO A 329 20.75 10.45 0.10
C PRO A 329 22.21 10.77 -0.24
N ASP A 330 22.48 12.05 -0.51
CA ASP A 330 23.82 12.59 -0.68
C ASP A 330 24.51 12.83 0.67
N GLU A 331 25.79 13.24 0.64
CA GLU A 331 26.56 13.48 1.87
C GLU A 331 25.97 14.64 2.70
N LEU A 332 25.48 15.69 2.03
CA LEU A 332 24.88 16.85 2.68
C LEU A 332 23.60 16.47 3.45
N THR A 333 22.75 15.64 2.86
CA THR A 333 21.55 15.08 3.49
C THR A 333 21.91 14.29 4.74
N ARG A 334 22.91 13.40 4.66
CA ARG A 334 23.38 12.62 5.82
C ARG A 334 23.86 13.53 6.94
N LYS A 335 24.66 14.56 6.63
CA LYS A 335 25.13 15.55 7.62
C LYS A 335 23.99 16.31 8.27
N ARG A 336 22.98 16.75 7.51
CA ARG A 336 21.80 17.43 8.06
C ARG A 336 21.04 16.56 9.06
N VAL A 337 20.81 15.29 8.71
CA VAL A 337 20.10 14.35 9.60
C VAL A 337 20.90 14.10 10.89
N LEU A 338 22.21 13.87 10.78
CA LEU A 338 23.09 13.69 11.95
C LEU A 338 23.10 14.93 12.85
N SER A 339 23.18 16.12 12.26
CA SER A 339 23.17 17.39 12.99
C SER A 339 21.89 17.59 13.82
N VAL A 340 20.73 17.18 13.29
CA VAL A 340 19.44 17.36 13.98
C VAL A 340 19.18 16.28 15.03
N ILE A 341 19.58 15.03 14.77
CA ILE A 341 19.18 13.87 15.60
C ILE A 341 20.26 13.49 16.61
N THR A 342 21.54 13.60 16.23
CA THR A 342 22.64 13.00 16.98
C THR A 342 23.61 14.01 17.58
N GLU A 343 23.73 15.20 17.01
CA GLU A 343 24.68 16.22 17.46
C GLU A 343 24.00 17.20 18.43
N PRO A 344 24.31 17.16 19.73
CA PRO A 344 23.75 18.12 20.68
C PRO A 344 24.31 19.51 20.41
N ILE A 345 23.45 20.54 20.52
CA ILE A 345 23.90 21.93 20.52
C ILE A 345 24.61 22.18 21.85
N LEU A 346 25.94 22.37 21.79
CA LEU A 346 26.70 22.72 22.97
C LEU A 346 26.29 24.12 23.45
N PRO A 347 26.04 24.30 24.76
CA PRO A 347 25.79 25.63 25.30
C PRO A 347 27.02 26.51 25.07
N PHE A 348 26.80 27.75 24.64
CA PHE A 348 27.88 28.75 24.54
C PHE A 348 28.58 28.88 25.90
N GLU A 349 29.88 28.59 25.95
CA GLU A 349 30.73 28.96 27.08
C GLU A 349 30.72 30.50 27.19
N ARG A 350 30.23 31.03 28.31
CA ARG A 350 30.17 32.46 28.59
C ARG A 350 31.43 32.96 29.26
#